data_AF-A0A937NSG2-F1
#
_entry.id   AF-A0A937NSG2-F1
#
_cell.length_a   1.000
_cell.length_b   1.000
_cell.length_c   1.000
_cell.angle_alpha   90.00
_cell.angle_beta   90.00
_cell.angle_gamma   90.00
#
_symmetry.space_group_name_H-M   'P 1'
#
loop_
_entity.id
_entity.type
_entity.pdbx_description
1 polymer ?
#
loop_
_entity_poly.entity_id
_entity_poly.type
_entity_poly.pdbx_seq_one_letter_code
_entity_poly.pdbx_strand_id
1 'polypeptide(L)'
;MDGSLITFFRSLTGWDAAWILGGMNTRVCTIAVCFLCAVLFAMGGGEPTRSEVESAIAEAGRTDPEWWASVSLDYPKQLRLDWPAARDEKRWEPERNPGQYLTGIVYLYPKQWRATAKLFHHMLEVNRERPAIRARVMDRLGHIYASLLDDYARGAYWYGSAAAEGVTSTDQQVELARCYWKLGSRELASETLARVGYPNSSAVLVWAEMGDLDRAMQVAEVAATGRQAAQVYLAAGEACRSHADPAHAGDWYHRIVKGTSRGNRQRMNSYRQCARDAMDAIRAGESLDLNTLSDGTFRGEATGFRGRVEVAVAVKDHAIVSVKVTDHQEDWFFTCLEALPRQVIENQGLAGVDAVTGATMTSSAIVSATAKALGLAKR
;
A
#
# COMPACT_ATOMS: atom_id res chain seq x y z
N MET A 1 -36.22 11.53 1.68
CA MET A 1 -35.70 10.25 2.20
C MET A 1 -36.64 9.80 3.28
N ASP A 2 -37.14 8.57 3.14
CA ASP A 2 -38.27 8.04 3.89
C ASP A 2 -37.94 7.88 5.38
N GLY A 3 -38.89 8.18 6.26
CA GLY A 3 -38.71 8.21 7.72
C GLY A 3 -38.34 6.85 8.34
N SER A 4 -38.44 5.77 7.56
CA SER A 4 -38.07 4.42 7.93
C SER A 4 -36.56 4.23 8.15
N LEU A 5 -35.71 4.89 7.35
CA LEU A 5 -34.24 4.79 7.45
C LEU A 5 -33.70 5.45 8.72
N ILE A 6 -34.27 6.59 9.10
CA ILE A 6 -33.89 7.32 10.32
C ILE A 6 -34.30 6.53 11.56
N THR A 7 -35.49 5.92 11.52
CA THR A 7 -36.01 5.08 12.62
C THR A 7 -35.17 3.82 12.80
N PHE A 8 -34.75 3.18 11.70
CA PHE A 8 -33.87 2.01 11.71
C PHE A 8 -32.45 2.34 12.25
N PHE A 9 -31.90 3.49 11.87
CA PHE A 9 -30.59 3.93 12.36
C PHE A 9 -30.60 4.22 13.88
N ARG A 10 -31.70 4.81 14.37
CA ARG A 10 -31.89 5.10 15.79
C ARG A 10 -32.05 3.83 16.63
N SER A 11 -32.71 2.79 16.10
CA SER A 11 -32.84 1.50 16.81
C SER A 11 -31.54 0.71 16.90
N LEU A 12 -30.63 0.87 15.93
CA LEU A 12 -29.35 0.14 15.90
C LEU A 12 -28.26 0.78 16.75
N THR A 13 -28.23 2.10 16.83
CA THR A 13 -27.11 2.83 17.44
C THR A 13 -27.46 3.47 18.78
N GLY A 14 -28.72 3.86 18.99
CA GLY A 14 -29.17 4.65 20.14
C GLY A 14 -28.90 6.17 20.02
N TRP A 15 -28.44 6.66 18.87
CA TRP A 15 -28.07 8.07 18.66
C TRP A 15 -29.13 8.80 17.83
N ASP A 16 -29.46 10.05 18.20
CA ASP A 16 -30.39 10.90 17.45
C ASP A 16 -29.66 11.63 16.31
N ALA A 17 -30.03 11.34 15.05
CA ALA A 17 -29.36 11.80 13.83
C ALA A 17 -29.54 13.30 13.50
N ALA A 18 -29.82 14.15 14.50
CA ALA A 18 -30.04 15.58 14.29
C ALA A 18 -28.75 16.40 14.13
N TRP A 19 -27.57 15.85 14.47
CA TRP A 19 -26.28 16.54 14.33
C TRP A 19 -25.56 16.31 12.98
N ILE A 20 -26.08 15.43 12.12
CA ILE A 20 -25.43 15.07 10.84
C ILE A 20 -25.81 16.03 9.69
N LEU A 21 -26.85 16.85 9.84
CA LEU A 21 -27.37 17.69 8.75
C LEU A 21 -26.91 19.15 8.77
N GLY A 22 -26.00 19.52 9.67
CA GLY A 22 -25.47 20.88 9.80
C GLY A 22 -24.06 21.05 9.22
N GLY A 23 -23.88 20.89 7.91
CA GLY A 23 -22.62 21.23 7.22
C GLY A 23 -22.05 20.12 6.33
N MET A 24 -22.79 19.74 5.29
CA MET A 24 -22.35 18.71 4.35
C MET A 24 -21.53 19.33 3.21
N ASN A 25 -20.23 19.02 3.18
CA ASN A 25 -19.34 19.30 2.04
C ASN A 25 -18.91 17.96 1.38
N THR A 26 -18.90 17.98 0.06
CA THR A 26 -18.59 17.00 -1.03
C THR A 26 -17.63 15.79 -0.83
N ARG A 27 -17.38 15.25 0.37
CA ARG A 27 -16.42 14.14 0.59
C ARG A 27 -17.00 12.78 0.99
N VAL A 28 -18.33 12.60 0.99
CA VAL A 28 -18.96 11.41 1.61
C VAL A 28 -19.51 10.37 0.62
N CYS A 29 -19.57 10.63 -0.70
CA CYS A 29 -20.16 9.65 -1.64
C CYS A 29 -19.21 8.52 -2.07
N THR A 30 -17.91 8.76 -2.25
CA THR A 30 -16.95 7.67 -2.54
C THR A 30 -16.76 6.74 -1.33
N ILE A 31 -17.02 7.26 -0.12
CA ILE A 31 -17.10 6.45 1.10
C ILE A 31 -18.29 5.48 1.00
N ALA A 32 -19.38 5.79 0.32
CA ALA A 32 -20.59 4.96 0.31
C ALA A 32 -20.43 3.58 -0.35
N VAL A 33 -19.54 3.41 -1.33
CA VAL A 33 -19.30 2.10 -1.97
C VAL A 33 -18.34 1.24 -1.15
N CYS A 34 -17.28 1.83 -0.59
CA CYS A 34 -16.40 1.13 0.36
C CYS A 34 -17.10 0.87 1.72
N PHE A 35 -17.98 1.78 2.15
CA PHE A 35 -18.88 1.56 3.28
C PHE A 35 -19.89 0.48 2.94
N LEU A 36 -20.37 0.34 1.70
CA LEU A 36 -21.28 -0.76 1.37
C LEU A 36 -20.60 -2.11 1.58
N CYS A 37 -19.34 -2.29 1.19
CA CYS A 37 -18.59 -3.53 1.48
C CYS A 37 -18.32 -3.73 2.98
N ALA A 38 -17.93 -2.69 3.72
CA ALA A 38 -17.70 -2.78 5.17
C ALA A 38 -19.01 -2.98 5.98
N VAL A 39 -20.11 -2.39 5.52
CA VAL A 39 -21.45 -2.53 6.10
C VAL A 39 -22.04 -3.90 5.72
N LEU A 40 -21.78 -4.43 4.53
CA LEU A 40 -22.16 -5.80 4.16
C LEU A 40 -21.43 -6.84 5.03
N PHE A 41 -20.16 -6.61 5.34
CA PHE A 41 -19.38 -7.43 6.28
C PHE A 41 -19.93 -7.33 7.72
N ALA A 42 -20.34 -6.14 8.16
CA ALA A 42 -20.95 -5.93 9.48
C ALA A 42 -22.42 -6.42 9.57
N MET A 43 -23.12 -6.57 8.43
CA MET A 43 -24.52 -7.01 8.35
C MET A 43 -24.70 -8.51 8.04
N GLY A 44 -23.66 -9.34 8.21
CA GLY A 44 -23.76 -10.78 8.04
C GLY A 44 -23.85 -11.26 6.58
N GLY A 45 -23.46 -10.42 5.62
CA GLY A 45 -23.17 -10.87 4.26
C GLY A 45 -21.83 -11.61 4.26
N GLY A 46 -21.82 -12.85 3.76
CA GLY A 46 -20.57 -13.62 3.59
C GLY A 46 -19.59 -12.95 2.62
N GLU A 47 -18.42 -13.56 2.44
CA GLU A 47 -17.45 -13.12 1.42
C GLU A 47 -18.14 -12.97 0.04
N PRO A 48 -17.88 -11.88 -0.71
CA PRO A 48 -18.41 -11.71 -2.05
C PRO A 48 -18.08 -12.91 -2.94
N THR A 49 -19.06 -13.37 -3.70
CA THR A 49 -18.83 -14.43 -4.68
C THR A 49 -17.88 -13.95 -5.78
N ARG A 50 -17.18 -14.89 -6.42
CA ARG A 50 -16.36 -14.61 -7.61
C ARG A 50 -17.10 -13.75 -8.64
N SER A 51 -18.35 -14.10 -8.94
CA SER A 51 -19.15 -13.41 -9.97
C SER A 51 -19.49 -11.97 -9.58
N GLU A 52 -19.75 -11.69 -8.30
CA GLU A 52 -20.00 -10.33 -7.81
C GLU A 52 -18.74 -9.46 -7.94
N VAL A 53 -17.58 -10.01 -7.58
CA VAL A 53 -16.28 -9.33 -7.66
C VAL A 53 -15.91 -9.04 -9.12
N GLU A 54 -16.04 -10.03 -10.00
CA GLU A 54 -15.79 -9.87 -11.44
C GLU A 54 -16.75 -8.84 -12.07
N SER A 55 -18.02 -8.82 -11.65
CA SER A 55 -19.00 -7.85 -12.11
C SER A 55 -18.65 -6.43 -11.66
N ALA A 56 -18.25 -6.24 -10.40
CA ALA A 56 -17.81 -4.95 -9.88
C ALA A 56 -16.56 -4.43 -10.60
N ILE A 57 -15.60 -5.30 -10.91
CA ILE A 57 -14.40 -4.98 -11.69
C ILE A 57 -14.80 -4.54 -13.12
N ALA A 58 -15.68 -5.30 -13.77
CA ALA A 58 -16.13 -4.98 -15.12
C ALA A 58 -16.87 -3.64 -15.18
N GLU A 59 -17.71 -3.34 -14.19
CA GLU A 59 -18.43 -2.07 -14.10
C GLU A 59 -17.49 -0.89 -13.85
N ALA A 60 -16.58 -1.02 -12.88
CA ALA A 60 -15.59 0.01 -12.57
C ALA A 60 -14.70 0.31 -13.79
N GLY A 61 -14.30 -0.71 -14.55
CA GLY A 61 -13.50 -0.55 -15.77
C GLY A 61 -14.19 0.19 -16.91
N ARG A 62 -15.53 0.11 -16.99
CA ARG A 62 -16.35 0.69 -18.07
C ARG A 62 -16.93 2.06 -17.75
N THR A 63 -16.80 2.50 -16.50
CA THR A 63 -17.36 3.78 -16.03
C THR A 63 -16.25 4.76 -15.67
N ASP A 64 -16.51 6.03 -15.95
CA ASP A 64 -15.66 7.11 -15.48
C ASP A 64 -15.79 7.28 -13.96
N PRO A 65 -14.69 7.50 -13.21
CA PRO A 65 -14.78 7.84 -11.81
C PRO A 65 -15.45 9.21 -11.62
N GLU A 66 -16.10 9.45 -10.47
CA GLU A 66 -16.86 10.68 -10.18
C GLU A 66 -16.07 11.98 -10.45
N TRP A 67 -14.76 11.96 -10.22
CA TRP A 67 -13.88 13.11 -10.40
C TRP A 67 -13.47 13.36 -11.86
N TRP A 68 -13.73 12.44 -12.79
CA TRP A 68 -13.18 12.43 -14.15
C TRP A 68 -13.46 13.72 -14.93
N ALA A 69 -14.71 14.19 -14.88
CA ALA A 69 -15.15 15.40 -15.57
C ALA A 69 -14.51 16.68 -14.97
N SER A 70 -14.15 16.65 -13.68
CA SER A 70 -13.56 17.80 -12.97
C SER A 70 -12.05 17.96 -13.17
N VAL A 71 -11.39 16.95 -13.76
CA VAL A 71 -9.93 16.93 -13.93
C VAL A 71 -9.58 17.24 -15.38
N SER A 72 -8.77 18.28 -15.60
CA SER A 72 -8.22 18.59 -16.91
C SER A 72 -7.12 17.60 -17.30
N LEU A 73 -7.03 17.31 -18.59
CA LEU A 73 -5.88 16.59 -19.15
C LEU A 73 -4.71 17.58 -19.27
N ASP A 74 -3.76 17.49 -18.36
CA ASP A 74 -2.55 18.32 -18.35
C ASP A 74 -1.30 17.43 -18.19
N TYR A 75 -0.30 17.65 -19.04
CA TYR A 75 0.95 16.90 -19.07
C TYR A 75 2.04 17.66 -19.85
N PRO A 76 3.33 17.38 -19.61
CA PRO A 76 4.42 18.05 -20.34
C PRO A 76 4.29 17.88 -21.86
N LYS A 77 4.38 18.99 -22.61
CA LYS A 77 4.20 18.98 -24.08
C LYS A 77 5.21 18.10 -24.82
N GLN A 78 6.38 17.91 -24.23
CA GLN A 78 7.49 17.10 -24.75
C GLN A 78 7.36 15.61 -24.42
N LEU A 79 6.31 15.20 -23.71
CA LEU A 79 6.08 13.82 -23.32
C LEU A 79 5.78 12.94 -24.55
N ARG A 80 6.53 11.85 -24.69
CA ARG A 80 6.41 10.89 -25.78
C ARG A 80 5.26 9.92 -25.51
N LEU A 81 4.06 10.27 -25.98
CA LEU A 81 2.85 9.47 -25.78
C LEU A 81 2.91 8.10 -26.49
N ASP A 82 3.76 7.95 -27.51
CA ASP A 82 4.06 6.66 -28.14
C ASP A 82 4.90 5.72 -27.27
N TRP A 83 5.39 6.21 -26.12
CA TRP A 83 6.14 5.53 -25.08
C TRP A 83 7.16 4.53 -25.65
N PRO A 84 8.37 4.96 -26.01
CA PRO A 84 9.37 4.06 -26.58
C PRO A 84 9.76 2.92 -25.61
N ALA A 85 10.42 1.88 -26.11
CA ALA A 85 10.87 0.77 -25.28
C ALA A 85 12.06 1.22 -24.41
N ALA A 86 12.23 0.59 -23.24
CA ALA A 86 13.29 0.95 -22.29
C ALA A 86 14.71 0.92 -22.90
N ARG A 87 14.95 0.04 -23.88
CA ARG A 87 16.24 -0.03 -24.60
C ARG A 87 16.57 1.22 -25.41
N ASP A 88 15.55 2.00 -25.76
CA ASP A 88 15.69 3.25 -26.52
C ASP A 88 15.93 4.44 -25.57
N GLU A 89 15.83 4.22 -24.24
CA GLU A 89 16.02 5.23 -23.19
C GLU A 89 17.50 5.26 -22.75
N LYS A 90 18.29 6.14 -23.36
CA LYS A 90 19.71 6.29 -23.03
C LYS A 90 19.97 7.21 -21.83
N ARG A 91 19.00 8.03 -21.42
CA ARG A 91 19.12 9.02 -20.35
C ARG A 91 17.81 9.11 -19.54
N TRP A 92 17.95 9.49 -18.27
CA TRP A 92 16.83 9.91 -17.42
C TRP A 92 16.31 11.29 -17.87
N GLU A 93 15.14 11.31 -18.50
CA GLU A 93 14.41 12.46 -19.05
C GLU A 93 12.91 12.35 -18.69
N PRO A 94 12.54 12.60 -17.42
CA PRO A 94 11.18 12.36 -16.91
C PRO A 94 10.10 13.21 -17.60
N GLU A 95 10.46 14.35 -18.16
CA GLU A 95 9.50 15.17 -18.92
C GLU A 95 9.16 14.59 -20.30
N ARG A 96 9.98 13.65 -20.81
CA ARG A 96 9.84 13.08 -22.16
C ARG A 96 9.37 11.64 -22.13
N ASN A 97 9.58 10.91 -21.04
CA ASN A 97 9.22 9.51 -20.93
C ASN A 97 8.05 9.29 -19.95
N PRO A 98 6.91 8.73 -20.38
CA PRO A 98 5.74 8.52 -19.51
C PRO A 98 6.02 7.66 -18.27
N GLY A 99 6.88 6.65 -18.38
CA GLY A 99 7.27 5.80 -17.26
C GLY A 99 8.06 6.56 -16.21
N GLN A 100 9.07 7.31 -16.66
CA GLN A 100 9.91 8.17 -15.81
C GLN A 100 9.15 9.40 -15.30
N TYR A 101 8.18 9.91 -16.04
CA TYR A 101 7.27 10.98 -15.60
C TYR A 101 6.46 10.51 -14.40
N LEU A 102 5.82 9.34 -14.54
CA LEU A 102 5.00 8.78 -13.48
C LEU A 102 5.83 8.48 -12.23
N THR A 103 7.00 7.85 -12.40
CA THR A 103 7.89 7.59 -11.28
C THR A 103 8.46 8.91 -10.74
N GLY A 104 9.29 9.62 -11.51
CA GLY A 104 10.12 10.71 -11.01
C GLY A 104 9.39 12.01 -10.65
N ILE A 105 8.13 12.19 -11.08
CA ILE A 105 7.38 13.42 -10.83
C ILE A 105 6.05 13.09 -10.17
N VAL A 106 5.19 12.32 -10.82
CA VAL A 106 3.79 12.16 -10.39
C VAL A 106 3.66 11.53 -9.02
N TYR A 107 4.45 10.49 -8.71
CA TYR A 107 4.39 9.85 -7.39
C TYR A 107 4.56 10.86 -6.26
N LEU A 108 5.48 11.82 -6.40
CA LEU A 108 5.76 12.84 -5.38
C LEU A 108 4.62 13.85 -5.14
N TYR A 109 3.63 13.93 -6.04
CA TYR A 109 2.60 14.96 -5.98
C TYR A 109 1.19 14.34 -6.07
N PRO A 110 0.57 13.97 -4.94
CA PRO A 110 -0.77 13.36 -4.90
C PRO A 110 -1.86 14.12 -5.68
N LYS A 111 -1.73 15.44 -5.77
CA LYS A 111 -2.62 16.31 -6.56
C LYS A 111 -2.61 15.97 -8.06
N GLN A 112 -1.56 15.35 -8.58
CA GLN A 112 -1.39 15.00 -9.99
C GLN A 112 -1.88 13.59 -10.34
N TRP A 113 -2.20 12.73 -9.36
CA TRP A 113 -2.51 11.32 -9.64
C TRP A 113 -3.73 11.13 -10.55
N ARG A 114 -4.80 11.91 -10.30
CA ARG A 114 -6.02 11.89 -11.13
C ARG A 114 -5.77 12.38 -12.56
N ALA A 115 -5.03 13.48 -12.71
CA ALA A 115 -4.64 13.99 -14.03
C ALA A 115 -3.77 12.98 -14.78
N THR A 116 -2.90 12.27 -14.06
CA THR A 116 -2.06 11.22 -14.64
C THR A 116 -2.86 10.00 -15.09
N ALA A 117 -3.87 9.57 -14.33
CA ALA A 117 -4.79 8.55 -14.83
C ALA A 117 -5.41 8.97 -16.18
N LYS A 118 -5.88 10.22 -16.28
CA LYS A 118 -6.44 10.78 -17.52
C LYS A 118 -5.45 10.81 -18.67
N LEU A 119 -4.19 11.17 -18.41
CA LEU A 119 -3.09 11.07 -19.38
C LEU A 119 -2.91 9.64 -19.89
N PHE A 120 -2.90 8.64 -19.01
CA PHE A 120 -2.67 7.26 -19.42
C PHE A 120 -3.85 6.66 -20.21
N HIS A 121 -5.08 7.07 -19.91
CA HIS A 121 -6.23 6.79 -20.79
C HIS A 121 -6.07 7.45 -22.16
N HIS A 122 -5.67 8.71 -22.24
CA HIS A 122 -5.38 9.37 -23.51
C HIS A 122 -4.27 8.63 -24.30
N MET A 123 -3.26 8.10 -23.60
CA MET A 123 -2.24 7.26 -24.22
C MET A 123 -2.80 5.94 -24.78
N LEU A 124 -3.83 5.34 -24.19
CA LEU A 124 -4.50 4.17 -24.78
C LEU A 124 -5.10 4.51 -26.15
N GLU A 125 -5.74 5.68 -26.27
CA GLU A 125 -6.33 6.15 -27.53
C GLU A 125 -5.26 6.39 -28.60
N VAL A 126 -4.19 7.12 -28.24
CA VAL A 126 -3.06 7.40 -29.15
C VAL A 126 -2.41 6.11 -29.64
N ASN A 127 -2.37 5.08 -28.81
CA ASN A 127 -1.69 3.82 -29.11
C ASN A 127 -2.65 2.68 -29.49
N ARG A 128 -3.90 2.96 -29.89
CA ARG A 128 -4.92 1.92 -30.17
C ARG A 128 -4.48 0.79 -31.12
N GLU A 129 -3.61 1.10 -32.09
CA GLU A 129 -3.06 0.13 -33.06
C GLU A 129 -1.73 -0.52 -32.62
N ARG A 130 -1.28 -0.29 -31.37
CA ARG A 130 0.03 -0.70 -30.86
C ARG A 130 -0.12 -1.58 -29.62
N PRO A 131 -0.44 -2.88 -29.77
CA PRO A 131 -0.81 -3.75 -28.65
C PRO A 131 0.25 -3.82 -27.55
N ALA A 132 1.54 -3.91 -27.88
CA ALA A 132 2.59 -3.94 -26.87
C ALA A 132 2.66 -2.66 -26.01
N ILE A 133 2.36 -1.49 -26.59
CA ILE A 133 2.33 -0.23 -25.84
C ILE A 133 1.05 -0.13 -25.02
N ARG A 134 -0.10 -0.53 -25.59
CA ARG A 134 -1.38 -0.60 -24.88
C ARG A 134 -1.29 -1.48 -23.64
N ALA A 135 -0.78 -2.69 -23.77
CA ALA A 135 -0.61 -3.63 -22.67
C ALA A 135 0.19 -3.00 -21.50
N ARG A 136 1.29 -2.29 -21.80
CA ARG A 136 2.08 -1.57 -20.78
C ARG A 136 1.35 -0.34 -20.20
N VAL A 137 0.57 0.38 -21.01
CA VAL A 137 -0.28 1.49 -20.52
C VAL A 137 -1.37 0.96 -19.60
N MET A 138 -2.02 -0.15 -19.94
CA MET A 138 -3.01 -0.82 -19.09
C MET A 138 -2.40 -1.30 -17.78
N ASP A 139 -1.24 -1.97 -17.82
CA ASP A 139 -0.51 -2.38 -16.61
C ASP A 139 -0.25 -1.17 -15.69
N ARG A 140 0.13 -0.04 -16.28
CA ARG A 140 0.37 1.18 -15.53
C ARG A 140 -0.90 1.85 -15.00
N LEU A 141 -2.00 1.81 -15.75
CA LEU A 141 -3.31 2.23 -15.24
C LEU A 141 -3.74 1.38 -14.05
N GLY A 142 -3.50 0.06 -14.10
CA GLY A 142 -3.71 -0.85 -12.98
C GLY A 142 -3.03 -0.33 -11.71
N HIS A 143 -1.75 0.02 -11.83
CA HIS A 143 -0.98 0.60 -10.74
C HIS A 143 -1.49 1.97 -10.28
N ILE A 144 -1.79 2.89 -11.20
CA ILE A 144 -2.28 4.23 -10.85
C ILE A 144 -3.58 4.12 -10.05
N TYR A 145 -4.52 3.29 -10.50
CA TYR A 145 -5.79 3.11 -9.80
C TYR A 145 -5.62 2.38 -8.46
N ALA A 146 -4.94 1.23 -8.45
CA ALA A 146 -4.83 0.40 -7.24
C ALA A 146 -3.91 0.99 -6.17
N SER A 147 -2.76 1.56 -6.56
CA SER A 147 -1.71 1.94 -5.62
C SER A 147 -1.69 3.43 -5.29
N LEU A 148 -2.21 4.30 -6.17
CA LEU A 148 -2.25 5.74 -5.92
C LEU A 148 -3.66 6.24 -5.58
N LEU A 149 -4.69 5.71 -6.23
CA LEU A 149 -6.07 6.20 -6.07
C LEU A 149 -6.94 5.32 -5.15
N ASP A 150 -6.38 4.23 -4.60
CA ASP A 150 -7.09 3.24 -3.79
C ASP A 150 -8.36 2.68 -4.46
N ASP A 151 -8.33 2.57 -5.78
CA ASP A 151 -9.42 2.09 -6.62
C ASP A 151 -9.10 0.69 -7.15
N TYR A 152 -9.27 -0.29 -6.26
CA TYR A 152 -8.88 -1.68 -6.50
C TYR A 152 -9.71 -2.35 -7.60
N ALA A 153 -11.00 -2.01 -7.74
CA ALA A 153 -11.87 -2.56 -8.79
C ALA A 153 -11.38 -2.14 -10.18
N ARG A 154 -11.14 -0.83 -10.38
CA ARG A 154 -10.62 -0.32 -11.65
C ARG A 154 -9.16 -0.72 -11.87
N GLY A 155 -8.37 -0.81 -10.81
CA GLY A 155 -7.01 -1.36 -10.85
C GLY A 155 -6.97 -2.80 -11.36
N ALA A 156 -7.79 -3.68 -10.80
CA ALA A 156 -7.92 -5.07 -11.24
C ALA A 156 -8.38 -5.18 -12.70
N TYR A 157 -9.31 -4.32 -13.13
CA TYR A 157 -9.76 -4.28 -14.52
C TYR A 157 -8.59 -4.03 -15.49
N TRP A 158 -7.77 -3.01 -15.19
CA TRP A 158 -6.65 -2.64 -16.05
C TRP A 158 -5.52 -3.66 -16.01
N TYR A 159 -5.21 -4.23 -14.84
CA TYR A 159 -4.26 -5.34 -14.75
C TYR A 159 -4.75 -6.59 -15.50
N GLY A 160 -6.04 -6.94 -15.41
CA GLY A 160 -6.62 -8.04 -16.16
C GLY A 160 -6.59 -7.80 -17.68
N SER A 161 -6.89 -6.57 -18.10
CA SER A 161 -6.81 -6.16 -19.51
C SER A 161 -5.37 -6.22 -20.05
N ALA A 162 -4.40 -5.80 -19.25
CA ALA A 162 -2.98 -5.93 -19.59
C ALA A 162 -2.55 -7.40 -19.72
N ALA A 163 -3.03 -8.26 -18.81
CA ALA A 163 -2.75 -9.70 -18.86
C ALA A 163 -3.35 -10.38 -20.09
N ALA A 164 -4.56 -9.98 -20.49
CA ALA A 164 -5.17 -10.44 -21.73
C ALA A 164 -4.36 -10.05 -22.99
N GLU A 165 -3.55 -8.98 -22.90
CA GLU A 165 -2.60 -8.57 -23.94
C GLU A 165 -1.17 -9.06 -23.70
N GLY A 166 -0.99 -10.05 -22.82
CA GLY A 166 0.27 -10.79 -22.64
C GLY A 166 1.19 -10.28 -21.54
N VAL A 167 0.78 -9.32 -20.70
CA VAL A 167 1.54 -8.94 -19.51
C VAL A 167 1.46 -10.05 -18.46
N THR A 168 2.61 -10.60 -18.09
CA THR A 168 2.72 -11.72 -17.14
C THR A 168 3.82 -11.50 -16.10
N SER A 169 4.19 -10.25 -15.84
CA SER A 169 5.23 -9.93 -14.86
C SER A 169 4.76 -10.30 -13.44
N THR A 170 5.71 -10.70 -12.58
CA THR A 170 5.44 -10.99 -11.17
C THR A 170 4.73 -9.83 -10.48
N ASP A 171 5.21 -8.59 -10.68
CA ASP A 171 4.66 -7.41 -10.01
C ASP A 171 3.19 -7.18 -10.39
N GLN A 172 2.86 -7.32 -11.68
CA GLN A 172 1.48 -7.20 -12.16
C GLN A 172 0.57 -8.26 -11.53
N GLN A 173 1.00 -9.53 -11.51
CA GLN A 173 0.21 -10.62 -10.95
C GLN A 173 -0.02 -10.47 -9.44
N VAL A 174 1.02 -10.03 -8.71
CA VAL A 174 0.93 -9.81 -7.26
C VAL A 174 0.01 -8.64 -6.94
N GLU A 175 0.09 -7.52 -7.67
CA GLU A 175 -0.82 -6.38 -7.46
C GLU A 175 -2.25 -6.69 -7.90
N LEU A 176 -2.46 -7.50 -8.95
CA LEU A 176 -3.78 -8.01 -9.31
C LEU A 176 -4.38 -8.86 -8.18
N ALA A 177 -3.59 -9.77 -7.62
CA ALA A 177 -4.03 -10.57 -6.47
C ALA A 177 -4.36 -9.70 -5.25
N ARG A 178 -3.54 -8.68 -4.99
CA ARG A 178 -3.81 -7.69 -3.93
C ARG A 178 -5.13 -6.95 -4.19
N CYS A 179 -5.43 -6.57 -5.43
CA CYS A 179 -6.72 -5.97 -5.76
C CYS A 179 -7.88 -6.92 -5.47
N TYR A 180 -7.79 -8.20 -5.84
CA TYR A 180 -8.82 -9.19 -5.52
C TYR A 180 -9.02 -9.34 -4.01
N TRP A 181 -7.95 -9.38 -3.23
CA TRP A 181 -8.02 -9.42 -1.77
C TRP A 181 -8.74 -8.19 -1.21
N LYS A 182 -8.38 -6.99 -1.67
CA LYS A 182 -9.01 -5.73 -1.25
C LYS A 182 -10.48 -5.61 -1.64
N LEU A 183 -10.92 -6.36 -2.65
CA LEU A 183 -12.32 -6.49 -3.05
C LEU A 183 -13.07 -7.59 -2.30
N GLY A 184 -12.41 -8.26 -1.34
CA GLY A 184 -13.00 -9.30 -0.51
C GLY A 184 -12.92 -10.72 -1.09
N SER A 185 -12.20 -10.94 -2.20
CA SER A 185 -12.08 -12.26 -2.82
C SER A 185 -10.75 -12.95 -2.46
N ARG A 186 -10.74 -13.73 -1.38
CA ARG A 186 -9.60 -14.59 -1.03
C ARG A 186 -9.32 -15.64 -2.12
N GLU A 187 -10.38 -16.20 -2.70
CA GLU A 187 -10.30 -17.20 -3.78
C GLU A 187 -9.50 -16.67 -4.98
N LEU A 188 -9.95 -15.56 -5.59
CA LEU A 188 -9.27 -14.99 -6.77
C LEU A 188 -7.84 -14.52 -6.45
N ALA A 189 -7.62 -13.96 -5.25
CA ALA A 189 -6.31 -13.52 -4.81
C ALA A 189 -5.33 -14.70 -4.70
N SER A 190 -5.70 -15.74 -3.96
CA SER A 190 -4.86 -16.92 -3.73
C SER A 190 -4.57 -17.70 -5.02
N GLU A 191 -5.56 -17.88 -5.89
CA GLU A 191 -5.35 -18.50 -7.22
C GLU A 191 -4.37 -17.70 -8.09
N THR A 192 -4.47 -16.37 -8.04
CA THR A 192 -3.58 -15.49 -8.81
C THR A 192 -2.15 -15.56 -8.29
N LEU A 193 -1.95 -15.51 -6.97
CA LEU A 193 -0.62 -15.68 -6.37
C LEU A 193 -0.03 -17.08 -6.61
N ALA A 194 -0.85 -18.13 -6.61
CA ALA A 194 -0.39 -19.49 -6.85
C ALA A 194 0.20 -19.70 -8.26
N ARG A 195 -0.18 -18.86 -9.23
CA ARG A 195 0.37 -18.87 -10.60
C ARG A 195 1.68 -18.12 -10.76
N VAL A 196 2.12 -17.38 -9.74
CA VAL A 196 3.36 -16.59 -9.79
C VAL A 196 4.56 -17.54 -9.79
N GLY A 197 5.20 -17.70 -10.95
CA GLY A 197 6.34 -18.61 -11.12
C GLY A 197 7.63 -18.16 -10.43
N TYR A 198 7.84 -16.85 -10.30
CA TYR A 198 8.99 -16.28 -9.59
C TYR A 198 8.52 -15.23 -8.58
N PRO A 199 8.17 -15.65 -7.35
CA PRO A 199 7.65 -14.74 -6.35
C PRO A 199 8.73 -13.76 -5.84
N ASN A 200 8.27 -12.65 -5.29
CA ASN A 200 9.10 -11.60 -4.73
C ASN A 200 8.61 -11.21 -3.33
N SER A 201 9.19 -10.16 -2.73
CA SER A 201 8.80 -9.68 -1.41
C SER A 201 7.35 -9.23 -1.31
N SER A 202 6.79 -8.69 -2.40
CA SER A 202 5.40 -8.25 -2.43
C SER A 202 4.45 -9.45 -2.35
N ALA A 203 4.77 -10.57 -3.02
CA ALA A 203 4.00 -11.80 -2.89
C ALA A 203 3.94 -12.31 -1.44
N VAL A 204 5.07 -12.21 -0.71
CA VAL A 204 5.12 -12.55 0.74
C VAL A 204 4.14 -11.69 1.53
N LEU A 205 4.17 -10.37 1.32
CA LEU A 205 3.31 -9.45 2.05
C LEU A 205 1.83 -9.66 1.73
N VAL A 206 1.45 -9.94 0.47
CA VAL A 206 0.03 -10.17 0.14
C VAL A 206 -0.48 -11.47 0.76
N TRP A 207 0.32 -12.55 0.81
CA TRP A 207 -0.08 -13.76 1.55
C TRP A 207 -0.27 -13.50 3.05
N ALA A 208 0.65 -12.74 3.66
CA ALA A 208 0.52 -12.33 5.05
C ALA A 208 -0.71 -11.46 5.29
N GLU A 209 -0.96 -10.47 4.43
CA GLU A 209 -2.13 -9.59 4.48
C GLU A 209 -3.46 -10.38 4.41
N MET A 210 -3.47 -11.52 3.72
CA MET A 210 -4.59 -12.46 3.70
C MET A 210 -4.69 -13.35 4.95
N GLY A 211 -3.82 -13.18 5.95
CA GLY A 211 -3.77 -14.03 7.15
C GLY A 211 -3.11 -15.39 6.95
N ASP A 212 -2.50 -15.67 5.79
CA ASP A 212 -1.84 -16.95 5.50
C ASP A 212 -0.34 -16.85 5.72
N LEU A 213 0.05 -16.76 7.00
CA LEU A 213 1.45 -16.57 7.38
C LEU A 213 2.32 -17.77 6.96
N ASP A 214 1.80 -18.99 7.09
CA ASP A 214 2.50 -20.21 6.68
C ASP A 214 2.84 -20.17 5.18
N ARG A 215 1.88 -19.78 4.34
CA ARG A 215 2.13 -19.64 2.91
C ARG A 215 3.08 -18.49 2.61
N ALA A 216 2.96 -17.37 3.32
CA ALA A 216 3.89 -16.25 3.18
C ALA A 216 5.34 -16.67 3.45
N MET A 217 5.58 -17.48 4.50
CA MET A 217 6.92 -17.98 4.83
C MET A 217 7.46 -18.97 3.81
N GLN A 218 6.61 -19.89 3.30
CA GLN A 218 7.00 -20.79 2.21
C GLN A 218 7.41 -20.01 0.96
N VAL A 219 6.64 -18.98 0.61
CA VAL A 219 6.95 -18.09 -0.51
C VAL A 219 8.23 -17.32 -0.26
N ALA A 220 8.48 -16.86 0.97
CA ALA A 220 9.71 -16.16 1.33
C ALA A 220 10.96 -17.04 1.15
N GLU A 221 10.92 -18.29 1.59
CA GLU A 221 12.05 -19.22 1.42
C GLU A 221 12.38 -19.46 -0.07
N VAL A 222 11.36 -19.57 -0.92
CA VAL A 222 11.55 -19.72 -2.38
C VAL A 222 12.06 -18.43 -3.03
N ALA A 223 11.48 -17.29 -2.65
CA ALA A 223 11.77 -16.00 -3.25
C ALA A 223 13.14 -15.43 -2.83
N ALA A 224 13.68 -15.82 -1.68
CA ALA A 224 14.87 -15.19 -1.10
C ALA A 224 16.19 -15.61 -1.75
N THR A 225 16.35 -15.31 -3.04
CA THR A 225 17.52 -15.69 -3.84
C THR A 225 18.29 -14.46 -4.35
N GLY A 226 19.58 -14.66 -4.63
CA GLY A 226 20.41 -13.68 -5.35
C GLY A 226 20.42 -12.27 -4.75
N ARG A 227 20.02 -11.27 -5.54
CA ARG A 227 20.02 -9.85 -5.16
C ARG A 227 18.77 -9.41 -4.40
N GLN A 228 17.67 -10.17 -4.47
CA GLN A 228 16.42 -9.82 -3.81
C GLN A 228 16.29 -10.40 -2.40
N ALA A 229 17.18 -11.33 -2.00
CA ALA A 229 17.12 -12.01 -0.71
C ALA A 229 16.92 -11.07 0.49
N ALA A 230 17.67 -9.96 0.58
CA ALA A 230 17.53 -9.01 1.69
C ALA A 230 16.14 -8.35 1.75
N GLN A 231 15.54 -8.06 0.59
CA GLN A 231 14.20 -7.48 0.50
C GLN A 231 13.12 -8.50 0.90
N VAL A 232 13.30 -9.75 0.50
CA VAL A 232 12.37 -10.85 0.85
C VAL A 232 12.45 -11.17 2.34
N TYR A 233 13.65 -11.27 2.91
CA TYR A 233 13.82 -11.46 4.35
C TYR A 233 13.20 -10.31 5.15
N LEU A 234 13.32 -9.06 4.67
CA LEU A 234 12.70 -7.93 5.35
C LEU A 234 11.17 -8.05 5.33
N ALA A 235 10.59 -8.38 4.16
CA ALA A 235 9.16 -8.59 4.03
C ALA A 235 8.64 -9.75 4.91
N ALA A 236 9.39 -10.85 4.99
CA ALA A 236 9.04 -11.98 5.86
C ALA A 236 9.08 -11.58 7.34
N GLY A 237 10.11 -10.84 7.75
CA GLY A 237 10.20 -10.32 9.13
C GLY A 237 9.05 -9.36 9.46
N GLU A 238 8.69 -8.47 8.54
CA GLU A 238 7.56 -7.54 8.75
C GLU A 238 6.22 -8.29 8.81
N ALA A 239 6.03 -9.31 7.97
CA ALA A 239 4.86 -10.19 8.03
C ALA A 239 4.75 -10.91 9.38
N CYS A 240 5.82 -11.55 9.85
CA CYS A 240 5.82 -12.19 11.18
C CYS A 240 5.51 -11.16 12.28
N ARG A 241 6.11 -9.98 12.22
CA ARG A 241 5.91 -8.92 13.22
C ARG A 241 4.45 -8.46 13.28
N SER A 242 3.81 -8.18 12.14
CA SER A 242 2.42 -7.70 12.14
C SER A 242 1.43 -8.77 12.60
N HIS A 243 1.76 -10.05 12.41
CA HIS A 243 1.02 -11.21 12.90
C HIS A 243 1.35 -11.64 14.34
N ALA A 244 1.98 -10.75 15.13
CA ALA A 244 2.34 -11.00 16.53
C ALA A 244 3.25 -12.23 16.74
N ASP A 245 4.15 -12.48 15.79
CA ASP A 245 5.18 -13.52 15.85
C ASP A 245 6.61 -12.91 15.87
N PRO A 246 7.00 -12.26 16.98
CA PRO A 246 8.28 -11.55 17.07
C PRO A 246 9.49 -12.48 17.02
N ALA A 247 9.35 -13.75 17.41
CA ALA A 247 10.43 -14.73 17.39
C ALA A 247 10.86 -15.04 15.95
N HIS A 248 9.93 -15.44 15.08
CA HIS A 248 10.23 -15.70 13.68
C HIS A 248 10.61 -14.40 12.94
N ALA A 249 10.02 -13.26 13.31
CA ALA A 249 10.43 -11.96 12.77
C ALA A 249 11.93 -11.70 13.01
N GLY A 250 12.40 -11.93 14.24
CA GLY A 250 13.80 -11.80 14.62
C GLY A 250 14.73 -12.71 13.79
N ASP A 251 14.33 -13.95 13.53
CA ASP A 251 15.11 -14.88 12.72
C ASP A 251 15.31 -14.38 11.29
N TRP A 252 14.26 -13.86 10.65
CA TRP A 252 14.35 -13.27 9.32
C TRP A 252 15.25 -12.04 9.27
N TYR A 253 15.11 -11.12 10.24
CA TYR A 253 15.98 -9.96 10.35
C TYR A 253 17.45 -10.35 10.59
N HIS A 254 17.70 -11.39 11.38
CA HIS A 254 19.04 -11.91 11.60
C HIS A 254 19.68 -12.47 10.32
N ARG A 255 18.90 -13.08 9.41
CA ARG A 255 19.41 -13.52 8.10
C ARG A 255 19.92 -12.34 7.26
N ILE A 256 19.32 -11.16 7.36
CA ILE A 256 19.81 -9.93 6.69
C ILE A 256 21.13 -9.46 7.31
N VAL A 257 21.17 -9.41 8.65
CA VAL A 257 22.33 -8.91 9.40
C VAL A 257 23.56 -9.80 9.21
N LYS A 258 23.39 -11.12 9.29
CA LYS A 258 24.47 -12.12 9.16
C LYS A 258 24.79 -12.46 7.70
N GLY A 259 23.84 -12.27 6.80
CA GLY A 259 23.92 -12.75 5.42
C GLY A 259 24.90 -11.99 4.52
N THR A 260 25.38 -12.71 3.51
CA THR A 260 26.18 -12.19 2.38
C THR A 260 25.27 -11.88 1.18
N SER A 261 24.23 -11.07 1.40
CA SER A 261 23.33 -10.64 0.33
C SER A 261 24.12 -9.94 -0.79
N ARG A 262 23.86 -10.33 -2.05
CA ARG A 262 24.52 -9.76 -3.23
C ARG A 262 23.86 -8.42 -3.57
N GLY A 263 24.65 -7.37 -3.81
CA GLY A 263 24.09 -6.08 -4.24
C GLY A 263 25.01 -4.89 -3.97
N ASN A 264 24.46 -3.69 -4.16
CA ASN A 264 25.15 -2.44 -3.85
C ASN A 264 25.44 -2.34 -2.34
N ARG A 265 26.68 -2.03 -1.96
CA ARG A 265 27.13 -1.99 -0.56
C ARG A 265 26.30 -1.05 0.31
N GLN A 266 26.05 0.17 -0.18
CA GLN A 266 25.24 1.16 0.54
C GLN A 266 23.83 0.64 0.77
N ARG A 267 23.21 0.09 -0.28
CA ARG A 267 21.87 -0.48 -0.18
C ARG A 267 21.78 -1.66 0.80
N MET A 268 22.78 -2.54 0.80
CA MET A 268 22.83 -3.66 1.76
C MET A 268 23.04 -3.16 3.20
N ASN A 269 23.80 -2.09 3.39
CA ASN A 269 23.92 -1.46 4.71
C ASN A 269 22.58 -0.88 5.18
N SER A 270 21.81 -0.24 4.29
CA SER A 270 20.46 0.24 4.62
C SER A 270 19.53 -0.91 5.04
N TYR A 271 19.53 -2.04 4.33
CA TYR A 271 18.76 -3.22 4.75
C TYR A 271 19.20 -3.76 6.12
N ARG A 272 20.51 -3.84 6.38
CA ARG A 272 21.01 -4.30 7.68
C ARG A 272 20.63 -3.35 8.80
N GLN A 273 20.68 -2.05 8.57
CA GLN A 273 20.28 -1.07 9.58
C GLN A 273 18.77 -1.10 9.81
N CYS A 274 17.96 -1.16 8.75
CA CYS A 274 16.52 -1.36 8.83
C CYS A 274 16.16 -2.62 9.65
N ALA A 275 16.83 -3.74 9.40
CA ALA A 275 16.64 -4.97 10.15
C ALA A 275 17.00 -4.84 11.64
N ARG A 276 18.07 -4.10 11.98
CA ARG A 276 18.42 -3.80 13.37
C ARG A 276 17.38 -2.91 14.03
N ASP A 277 16.98 -1.83 13.35
CA ASP A 277 15.94 -0.91 13.82
C ASP A 277 14.63 -1.67 14.11
N ALA A 278 14.25 -2.62 13.25
CA ALA A 278 13.06 -3.46 13.43
C ALA A 278 13.18 -4.43 14.62
N MET A 279 14.35 -5.06 14.83
CA MET A 279 14.58 -5.90 16.02
C MET A 279 14.54 -5.08 17.32
N ASP A 280 15.11 -3.87 17.31
CA ASP A 280 15.03 -2.96 18.45
C ASP A 280 13.60 -2.50 18.71
N ALA A 281 12.83 -2.27 17.64
CA ALA A 281 11.40 -1.93 17.71
C ALA A 281 10.55 -3.06 18.32
N ILE A 282 10.81 -4.33 17.97
CA ILE A 282 10.15 -5.49 18.58
C ILE A 282 10.38 -5.48 20.10
N ARG A 283 11.63 -5.36 20.54
CA ARG A 283 11.98 -5.32 21.97
C ARG A 283 11.34 -4.15 22.71
N ALA A 284 11.32 -2.97 22.07
CA ALA A 284 10.67 -1.78 22.62
C ALA A 284 9.15 -1.96 22.74
N GLY A 285 8.52 -2.58 21.73
CA GLY A 285 7.08 -2.85 21.68
C GLY A 285 6.61 -3.89 22.69
N GLU A 286 7.35 -4.99 22.87
CA GLU A 286 7.04 -6.04 23.87
C GLU A 286 7.02 -5.50 25.30
N SER A 287 7.75 -4.41 25.54
CA SER A 287 7.87 -3.78 26.85
C SER A 287 7.11 -2.45 26.94
N LEU A 288 6.29 -2.10 25.94
CA LEU A 288 5.54 -0.85 25.90
C LEU A 288 4.30 -0.95 26.80
N ASP A 289 4.19 -0.04 27.76
CA ASP A 289 2.97 0.17 28.55
C ASP A 289 2.62 1.66 28.52
N LEU A 290 1.55 2.03 27.82
CA LEU A 290 1.11 3.42 27.69
C LEU A 290 0.70 4.04 29.04
N ASN A 291 0.32 3.24 30.03
CA ASN A 291 -0.01 3.73 31.37
C ASN A 291 1.22 4.27 32.12
N THR A 292 2.42 3.84 31.72
CA THR A 292 3.68 4.34 32.29
C THR A 292 4.19 5.60 31.60
N LEU A 293 3.59 5.99 30.47
CA LEU A 293 4.03 7.14 29.70
C LEU A 293 3.36 8.42 30.21
N SER A 294 4.16 9.44 30.49
CA SER A 294 3.67 10.79 30.71
C SER A 294 3.13 11.41 29.43
N ASP A 295 2.15 12.30 29.56
CA ASP A 295 1.68 13.14 28.46
C ASP A 295 2.83 13.91 27.81
N GLY A 296 2.85 13.96 26.48
CA GLY A 296 3.92 14.61 25.76
C GLY A 296 3.99 14.29 24.29
N THR A 297 4.95 14.90 23.60
CA THR A 297 5.31 14.57 22.22
C THR A 297 6.72 14.01 22.20
N PHE A 298 6.85 12.79 21.71
CA PHE A 298 8.09 12.04 21.62
C PHE A 298 8.52 11.92 20.17
N ARG A 299 9.84 11.87 19.93
CA ARG A 299 10.40 11.76 18.59
C ARG A 299 11.23 10.50 18.47
N GLY A 300 11.19 9.89 17.30
CA GLY A 300 12.00 8.74 16.97
C GLY A 300 12.36 8.75 15.49
N GLU A 301 13.41 8.01 15.16
CA GLU A 301 13.93 7.92 13.81
C GLU A 301 14.41 6.50 13.47
N ALA A 302 14.29 6.13 12.21
CA ALA A 302 14.76 4.85 11.70
C ALA A 302 15.17 4.95 10.23
N THR A 303 15.88 3.92 9.76
CA THR A 303 16.38 3.84 8.38
C THR A 303 15.29 3.37 7.42
N GLY A 304 14.88 4.25 6.51
CA GLY A 304 13.97 3.97 5.40
C GLY A 304 14.67 3.53 4.12
N PHE A 305 13.95 3.62 3.00
CA PHE A 305 14.39 3.15 1.71
C PHE A 305 15.51 4.01 1.12
N ARG A 306 15.39 5.35 1.16
CA ARG A 306 16.47 6.26 0.74
C ARG A 306 17.35 6.76 1.85
N GLY A 307 16.81 6.88 3.05
CA GLY A 307 17.53 7.47 4.16
C GLY A 307 16.65 7.49 5.39
N ARG A 308 16.92 8.43 6.29
CA ARG A 308 16.22 8.50 7.57
C ARG A 308 14.74 8.89 7.37
N VAL A 309 13.88 8.31 8.20
CA VAL A 309 12.49 8.71 8.41
C VAL A 309 12.33 9.08 9.88
N GLU A 310 11.74 10.25 10.15
CA GLU A 310 11.50 10.78 11.49
C GLU A 310 9.99 10.86 11.78
N VAL A 311 9.61 10.46 12.99
CA VAL A 311 8.22 10.48 13.46
C VAL A 311 8.12 11.26 14.77
N ALA A 312 7.03 12.01 14.93
CA ALA A 312 6.57 12.56 16.20
C ALA A 312 5.29 11.85 16.65
N VAL A 313 5.28 11.36 17.90
CA VAL A 313 4.16 10.66 18.54
C VAL A 313 3.68 11.48 19.73
N ALA A 314 2.41 11.85 19.76
CA ALA A 314 1.80 12.51 20.90
C ALA A 314 1.00 11.51 21.73
N VAL A 315 1.30 11.45 23.02
CA VAL A 315 0.56 10.68 24.02
C VAL A 315 -0.15 11.65 24.94
N LYS A 316 -1.42 11.38 25.22
CA LYS A 316 -2.23 12.13 26.17
C LYS A 316 -3.19 11.19 26.88
N ASP A 317 -3.31 11.31 28.19
CA ASP A 317 -4.22 10.50 29.02
C ASP A 317 -4.01 8.99 28.75
N HIS A 318 -2.74 8.57 28.66
CA HIS A 318 -2.31 7.19 28.34
C HIS A 318 -2.76 6.66 26.96
N ALA A 319 -3.16 7.54 26.03
CA ALA A 319 -3.55 7.20 24.67
C ALA A 319 -2.66 7.87 23.62
N ILE A 320 -2.43 7.18 22.50
CA ILE A 320 -1.76 7.75 21.33
C ILE A 320 -2.77 8.61 20.58
N VAL A 321 -2.59 9.94 20.64
CA VAL A 321 -3.52 10.90 20.03
C VAL A 321 -3.04 11.42 18.68
N SER A 322 -1.74 11.30 18.37
CA SER A 322 -1.24 11.59 17.04
C SER A 322 0.07 10.87 16.74
N VAL A 323 0.26 10.51 15.48
CA VAL A 323 1.51 10.03 14.90
C VAL A 323 1.71 10.82 13.61
N LYS A 324 2.88 11.42 13.41
CA LYS A 324 3.19 12.22 12.22
C LYS A 324 4.59 11.91 11.74
N VAL A 325 4.75 11.60 10.45
CA VAL A 325 6.05 11.66 9.80
C VAL A 325 6.45 13.13 9.68
N THR A 326 7.51 13.53 10.37
CA THR A 326 7.93 14.95 10.44
C THR A 326 9.04 15.30 9.45
N ASP A 327 9.84 14.31 9.07
CA ASP A 327 10.89 14.46 8.06
C ASP A 327 11.17 13.09 7.42
N HIS A 328 11.56 13.08 6.14
CA HIS A 328 12.04 11.87 5.47
C HIS A 328 12.91 12.19 4.26
N GLN A 329 13.84 11.28 3.97
CA GLN A 329 14.70 11.36 2.78
C GLN A 329 14.20 10.54 1.59
N GLU A 330 12.97 9.99 1.68
CA GLU A 330 12.37 9.28 0.56
C GLU A 330 12.19 10.18 -0.66
N ASP A 331 12.59 9.67 -1.82
CA ASP A 331 12.45 10.31 -3.13
C ASP A 331 11.18 9.85 -3.87
N TRP A 332 10.28 9.19 -3.16
CA TRP A 332 8.97 8.77 -3.64
C TRP A 332 7.93 9.04 -2.55
N PHE A 333 6.72 9.44 -2.94
CA PHE A 333 5.61 9.37 -2.01
C PHE A 333 5.22 7.89 -1.87
N PHE A 334 5.18 7.43 -0.63
CA PHE A 334 4.61 6.14 -0.30
C PHE A 334 3.31 6.36 0.45
N THR A 335 2.24 5.66 0.07
CA THR A 335 0.96 5.68 0.80
C THR A 335 1.14 5.30 2.27
N CYS A 336 2.19 4.54 2.61
CA CYS A 336 2.54 4.21 4.00
C CYS A 336 2.85 5.44 4.88
N LEU A 337 3.29 6.57 4.30
CA LEU A 337 3.57 7.80 5.05
C LEU A 337 2.32 8.36 5.75
N GLU A 338 1.13 8.07 5.23
CA GLU A 338 -0.15 8.49 5.82
C GLU A 338 -0.92 7.30 6.43
N ALA A 339 -0.89 6.14 5.79
CA ALA A 339 -1.67 4.98 6.21
C ALA A 339 -1.17 4.38 7.54
N LEU A 340 0.14 4.22 7.73
CA LEU A 340 0.69 3.59 8.94
C LEU A 340 0.51 4.44 10.20
N PRO A 341 0.78 5.76 10.18
CA PRO A 341 0.47 6.61 11.33
C PRO A 341 -0.99 6.49 11.79
N ARG A 342 -1.93 6.35 10.85
CA ARG A 342 -3.35 6.14 11.15
C ARG A 342 -3.58 4.79 11.83
N GLN A 343 -3.04 3.70 11.27
CA GLN A 343 -3.17 2.36 11.86
C GLN A 343 -2.60 2.29 13.28
N VAL A 344 -1.49 2.97 13.56
CA VAL A 344 -0.93 3.02 14.93
C VAL A 344 -1.90 3.69 15.90
N ILE A 345 -2.55 4.78 15.48
CA ILE A 345 -3.55 5.47 16.30
C ILE A 345 -4.78 4.56 16.49
N GLU A 346 -5.27 3.92 15.42
CA GLU A 346 -6.42 3.02 15.49
C GLU A 346 -6.15 1.82 16.42
N ASN A 347 -4.96 1.23 16.33
CA ASN A 347 -4.56 0.07 17.13
C ASN A 347 -4.08 0.45 18.54
N GLN A 348 -3.90 1.74 18.83
CA GLN A 348 -3.24 2.24 20.04
C GLN A 348 -1.89 1.54 20.30
N GLY A 349 -1.14 1.24 19.24
CA GLY A 349 0.09 0.46 19.33
C GLY A 349 0.65 0.03 17.97
N LEU A 350 1.65 -0.84 18.00
CA LEU A 350 2.37 -1.33 16.81
C LEU A 350 1.96 -2.75 16.38
N ALA A 351 1.24 -3.47 17.25
CA ALA A 351 0.69 -4.78 16.93
C ALA A 351 -0.35 -4.64 15.82
N GLY A 352 -0.36 -5.58 14.86
CA GLY A 352 -1.29 -5.56 13.72
C GLY A 352 -1.09 -4.41 12.72
N VAL A 353 0.01 -3.65 12.82
CA VAL A 353 0.35 -2.62 11.81
C VAL A 353 1.16 -3.27 10.69
N ASP A 354 0.53 -3.45 9.54
CA ASP A 354 1.11 -4.15 8.39
C ASP A 354 2.04 -3.24 7.57
N ALA A 355 3.09 -3.84 7.00
CA ALA A 355 3.91 -3.15 6.02
C ALA A 355 3.17 -3.03 4.68
N VAL A 356 3.24 -1.86 4.04
CA VAL A 356 2.62 -1.65 2.73
C VAL A 356 3.44 -2.33 1.64
N THR A 357 2.78 -3.13 0.81
CA THR A 357 3.35 -3.76 -0.39
C THR A 357 4.02 -2.72 -1.29
N GLY A 358 5.27 -2.98 -1.71
CA GLY A 358 6.07 -2.04 -2.49
C GLY A 358 6.77 -0.93 -1.68
N ALA A 359 6.48 -0.78 -0.38
CA ALA A 359 7.04 0.25 0.50
C ALA A 359 7.59 -0.32 1.82
N THR A 360 8.13 -1.54 1.80
CA THR A 360 8.49 -2.30 3.01
C THR A 360 9.51 -1.62 3.91
N MET A 361 10.62 -1.09 3.35
CA MET A 361 11.64 -0.40 4.15
C MET A 361 11.11 0.87 4.80
N THR A 362 10.38 1.69 4.04
CA THR A 362 9.76 2.92 4.57
C THR A 362 8.71 2.58 5.63
N SER A 363 7.92 1.53 5.41
CA SER A 363 6.92 1.05 6.38
C SER A 363 7.59 0.59 7.69
N SER A 364 8.63 -0.25 7.58
CA SER A 364 9.44 -0.71 8.70
C SER A 364 10.07 0.47 9.46
N ALA A 365 10.54 1.49 8.74
CA ALA A 365 11.09 2.70 9.35
C ALA A 365 10.05 3.50 10.15
N ILE A 366 8.83 3.68 9.63
CA ILE A 366 7.76 4.38 10.36
C ILE A 366 7.41 3.62 11.64
N VAL A 367 7.23 2.30 11.57
CA VAL A 367 6.93 1.46 12.73
C VAL A 367 8.08 1.51 13.74
N SER A 368 9.32 1.38 13.27
CA SER A 368 10.51 1.38 14.13
C SER A 368 10.77 2.75 14.77
N ALA A 369 10.58 3.84 14.02
CA ALA A 369 10.68 5.20 14.53
C ALA A 369 9.60 5.47 15.59
N THR A 370 8.39 4.99 15.37
CA THR A 370 7.28 5.08 16.35
C THR A 370 7.61 4.28 17.61
N ALA A 371 8.13 3.05 17.47
CA ALA A 371 8.58 2.23 18.58
C ALA A 371 9.66 2.91 19.40
N LYS A 372 10.64 3.54 18.73
CA LYS A 372 11.70 4.30 19.38
C LYS A 372 11.14 5.54 20.08
N ALA A 373 10.22 6.28 19.47
CA ALA A 373 9.58 7.44 20.10
C ALA A 373 8.87 7.04 21.40
N LEU A 374 8.11 5.95 21.37
CA LEU A 374 7.38 5.42 22.53
C LEU A 374 8.31 4.74 23.55
N GLY A 375 9.40 4.11 23.10
CA GLY A 375 10.39 3.47 23.97
C GLY A 375 11.31 4.46 24.68
N LEU A 376 11.67 5.57 24.03
CA LEU A 376 12.42 6.69 24.63
C LEU A 376 11.58 7.50 25.64
N ALA A 377 10.25 7.29 25.67
CA ALA A 377 9.36 7.89 26.64
C ALA A 377 9.41 7.19 28.02
N LYS A 378 10.05 6.02 28.11
CA LYS A 378 10.31 5.32 29.38
C LYS A 378 11.31 6.13 30.21
N ARG A 379 10.87 6.63 31.36
CA ARG A 379 11.73 7.22 32.39
C ARG A 379 11.89 6.28 33.57
#